data_AF-A0A392MYL3-F1
#
_entry.id   AF-A0A392MYL3-F1
#
_cell.length_a   1.000
_cell.length_b   1.000
_cell.length_c   1.000
_cell.angle_alpha   90.00
_cell.angle_beta   90.00
_cell.angle_gamma   90.00
#
_symmetry.space_group_name_H-M   'P 1'
#
loop_
_entity.id
_entity.type
_entity.pdbx_description
1 polymer ?
#
loop_
_entity_poly.entity_id
_entity_poly.type
_entity_poly.pdbx_seq_one_letter_code
_entity_poly.pdbx_strand_id
1 'polypeptide(L)' 'MKTPVFYLNISTMTDFRPDAHPSMYRNANMSEETKKFTLTHQDCSHWCLPGVPDLWNELVYAHLLQRMKRNKGNP' A
#
# COMPACT_ATOMS: atom_id res chain seq x y z
N MET A 1 -19.10 8.15 15.77
CA MET A 1 -17.71 8.37 16.23
C MET A 1 -17.55 9.85 16.61
N LYS A 2 -16.89 10.18 17.73
CA LYS A 2 -16.71 11.59 18.17
C LYS A 2 -15.66 12.35 17.35
N THR A 3 -14.64 11.65 16.85
CA THR A 3 -13.60 12.21 15.99
C THR A 3 -13.94 11.92 14.53
N PRO A 4 -13.96 12.91 13.62
CA PRO A 4 -14.18 12.67 12.20
C PRO A 4 -12.99 11.90 11.62
N VAL A 5 -13.28 10.79 10.93
CA VAL A 5 -12.29 9.95 10.25
C VAL A 5 -12.59 9.96 8.76
N PHE A 6 -11.55 10.18 7.95
CA PHE A 6 -11.62 9.99 6.51
C PHE A 6 -11.28 8.53 6.20
N TYR A 7 -12.22 7.82 5.60
CA TYR A 7 -12.00 6.44 5.16
C TYR A 7 -11.39 6.43 3.76
N LEU A 8 -10.16 5.92 3.66
CA LEU A 8 -9.48 5.74 2.38
C LEU A 8 -9.87 4.37 1.80
N ASN A 9 -10.86 4.36 0.90
CA ASN A 9 -11.30 3.12 0.24
C ASN A 9 -10.34 2.73 -0.90
N ILE A 10 -9.36 1.88 -0.59
CA ILE A 10 -8.35 1.38 -1.52
C ILE A 10 -8.58 -0.08 -1.94
N SER A 11 -9.61 -0.76 -1.44
CA SER A 11 -9.78 -2.21 -1.58
C SER A 11 -9.86 -2.65 -3.05
N THR A 12 -10.83 -2.14 -3.82
CA THR A 12 -11.02 -2.54 -5.22
C THR A 12 -9.81 -2.21 -6.09
N MET A 13 -9.20 -1.04 -5.91
CA MET A 13 -8.03 -0.66 -6.72
C MET A 13 -6.78 -1.48 -6.39
N THR A 14 -6.65 -1.90 -5.13
CA THR A 14 -5.56 -2.76 -4.67
C THR A 14 -5.74 -4.19 -5.15
N ASP A 15 -6.99 -4.68 -5.21
CA ASP A 15 -7.33 -6.02 -5.69
C ASP A 15 -6.96 -6.24 -7.17
N PHE A 16 -6.93 -5.17 -7.97
CA PHE A 16 -6.43 -5.22 -9.35
C PHE A 16 -4.91 -5.38 -9.47
N ARG A 17 -4.16 -5.39 -8.36
CA ARG A 17 -2.69 -5.36 -8.37
C ARG A 17 -2.01 -6.61 -7.78
N PRO A 18 -2.44 -7.85 -8.08
CA PRO A 18 -1.73 -9.03 -7.60
C PRO A 18 -0.28 -9.11 -8.12
N ASP A 19 0.04 -8.39 -9.20
CA ASP A 19 1.39 -8.26 -9.76
C ASP A 19 2.36 -7.49 -8.85
N ALA A 20 1.86 -6.68 -7.90
CA ALA A 20 2.68 -5.79 -7.09
C ALA A 20 3.17 -6.41 -5.76
N HIS A 21 2.89 -7.69 -5.54
CA HIS A 21 3.39 -8.43 -4.39
C HIS A 21 4.86 -8.85 -4.57
N PRO A 22 5.64 -8.96 -3.48
CA PRO A 22 7.02 -9.43 -3.55
C PRO A 22 7.12 -10.92 -3.91
N SER A 23 6.06 -11.71 -3.69
CA SER A 23 6.06 -13.16 -3.96
C SER A 23 7.24 -13.82 -3.24
N MET A 24 8.17 -14.44 -3.98
CA MET A 24 9.39 -15.06 -3.45
C MET A 24 10.55 -14.08 -3.20
N TYR A 25 10.45 -12.82 -3.66
CA TYR A 25 11.54 -11.84 -3.63
C TYR A 25 11.55 -10.96 -2.36
N ARG A 26 11.05 -11.48 -1.24
CA ARG A 26 10.92 -10.74 0.02
C ARG A 26 12.27 -10.31 0.61
N ASN A 27 13.31 -11.13 0.50
CA ASN A 27 14.63 -10.88 1.06
C ASN A 27 15.73 -11.23 0.05
N ALA A 28 16.71 -10.35 -0.15
CA ALA A 28 17.83 -10.61 -1.07
C ALA A 28 18.80 -11.68 -0.54
N ASN A 29 18.97 -11.76 0.79
CA ASN A 29 19.95 -12.63 1.44
C ASN A 29 19.28 -13.87 2.08
N MET A 30 18.58 -14.67 1.26
CA MET A 30 17.96 -15.91 1.72
C MET A 30 18.93 -17.09 1.64
N SER A 31 18.91 -17.95 2.66
CA SER A 31 19.54 -19.28 2.59
C SER A 31 18.86 -20.14 1.52
N GLU A 32 19.55 -21.17 1.04
CA GLU A 32 18.99 -22.09 0.05
C GLU A 32 17.73 -22.81 0.54
N GLU A 33 17.64 -23.10 1.85
CA GLU A 33 16.43 -23.67 2.47
C GLU A 33 15.26 -22.69 2.41
N THR A 34 15.50 -21.41 2.76
CA THR A 34 14.47 -20.37 2.69
C THR A 34 14.02 -20.13 1.25
N LYS A 35 14.94 -20.14 0.26
CA LYS A 35 14.58 -20.03 -1.16
C LYS A 35 13.64 -21.16 -1.58
N LYS A 36 13.94 -22.40 -1.21
CA LYS A 36 13.07 -23.55 -1.49
C LYS A 36 11.69 -23.41 -0.85
N PHE A 37 11.64 -22.93 0.40
CA PHE A 37 10.38 -22.67 1.09
C PHE A 37 9.53 -21.61 0.38
N THR A 38 10.13 -20.51 -0.08
CA THR A 38 9.41 -19.43 -0.77
C THR A 38 8.83 -19.82 -2.13
N LEU A 39 9.32 -20.89 -2.76
CA LEU A 39 8.73 -21.42 -4.00
C LEU A 39 7.30 -21.94 -3.77
N THR A 40 6.99 -22.44 -2.57
CA THR A 40 5.67 -22.94 -2.20
C THR A 40 4.89 -22.00 -1.30
N HIS A 41 5.56 -21.07 -0.61
CA HIS A 41 4.98 -20.09 0.30
C HIS A 41 5.36 -18.67 -0.13
N GLN A 42 4.68 -18.19 -1.17
CA GLN A 42 4.88 -16.84 -1.70
C GLN A 42 4.20 -15.80 -0.79
N ASP A 43 4.83 -14.63 -0.67
CA ASP A 43 4.25 -13.51 0.05
C ASP A 43 3.26 -12.75 -0.84
N CYS A 44 1.97 -12.97 -0.59
CA CYS A 44 0.84 -12.30 -1.25
C CYS A 44 0.16 -11.27 -0.33
N SER A 45 0.79 -10.90 0.80
CA SER A 45 0.21 -10.00 1.81
C SER A 45 0.92 -8.65 1.84
N HIS A 46 2.21 -8.61 1.50
CA HIS A 46 3.00 -7.39 1.45
C HIS A 46 3.13 -6.86 0.02
N TRP A 47 3.73 -5.69 -0.14
CA TRP A 47 3.86 -5.01 -1.43
C TRP A 47 5.32 -4.68 -1.72
N CYS A 48 5.71 -4.78 -2.99
CA CYS A 48 6.96 -4.22 -3.46
C CYS A 48 6.99 -2.70 -3.32
N LEU A 49 8.18 -2.15 -3.14
CA LEU A 49 8.46 -0.71 -3.24
C LEU A 49 9.55 -0.47 -4.29
N PRO A 50 9.35 0.49 -5.23
CA PRO A 50 8.15 1.30 -5.42
C PRO A 50 6.94 0.46 -5.87
N GLY A 51 5.71 0.87 -5.54
CA GLY A 51 4.51 0.07 -5.82
C GLY A 51 3.18 0.60 -5.29
N VAL A 52 2.25 -0.32 -5.00
CA VAL A 52 0.87 -0.02 -4.58
C VAL A 52 0.77 0.91 -3.36
N PRO A 53 1.61 0.78 -2.31
CA PRO A 53 1.58 1.70 -1.17
C PRO A 53 1.89 3.15 -1.53
N ASP A 54 2.65 3.40 -2.61
CA ASP A 54 2.96 4.77 -3.03
C ASP A 54 1.68 5.48 -3.51
N LEU A 55 0.84 4.77 -4.26
CA LEU A 55 -0.46 5.30 -4.70
C LEU A 55 -1.41 5.57 -3.53
N TRP A 56 -1.38 4.72 -2.48
CA TRP A 56 -2.14 5.01 -1.26
C TRP A 56 -1.68 6.32 -0.61
N ASN A 57 -0.36 6.54 -0.56
CA ASN A 57 0.23 7.77 -0.04
C ASN A 57 -0.15 9.00 -0.89
N GLU A 58 -0.19 8.87 -2.21
CA GLU A 58 -0.64 9.94 -3.10
C GLU A 58 -2.10 10.34 -2.83
N LEU A 59 -3.00 9.37 -2.59
CA LEU A 59 -4.39 9.65 -2.23
C LEU A 59 -4.51 10.36 -0.88
N VAL A 60 -3.73 9.96 0.12
CA VAL A 60 -3.66 10.64 1.42
C VAL A 60 -3.17 12.08 1.23
N TYR A 61 -2.10 12.27 0.45
CA TYR A 61 -1.54 13.58 0.17
C TYR A 61 -2.56 14.50 -0.53
N ALA A 62 -3.26 13.99 -1.55
CA ALA A 62 -4.31 14.71 -2.24
C ALA A 62 -5.46 15.12 -1.28
N HIS A 63 -5.87 14.23 -0.37
CA HIS A 63 -6.89 14.54 0.64
C HIS A 63 -6.44 15.66 1.58
N LEU A 64 -5.20 15.60 2.08
CA LEU A 64 -4.64 16.63 2.96
C LEU A 64 -4.59 17.99 2.25
N LEU A 65 -4.13 18.04 1.01
CA LEU A 65 -4.12 19.27 0.20
C LEU A 65 -5.53 19.84 0.01
N GLN A 66 -6.52 18.98 -0.29
CA GLN A 66 -7.90 19.41 -0.46
C GLN A 66 -8.47 20.00 0.84
N ARG A 67 -8.19 19.35 1.98
CA ARG A 67 -8.63 19.83 3.31
C ARG A 67 -7.99 21.17 3.65
N MET A 68 -6.70 21.35 3.39
CA MET A 68 -6.00 22.63 3.60
C MET A 68 -6.60 23.75 2.74
N LYS A 69 -6.93 23.48 1.48
CA LYS A 69 -7.59 24.47 0.60
C LYS A 69 -8.96 24.88 1.13
N ARG A 70 -9.78 23.92 1.57
CA ARG A 70 -11.10 24.19 2.16
C ARG A 70 -11.01 25.06 3.42
N ASN A 71 -10.03 24.80 4.29
CA ASN A 71 -9.82 25.59 5.50
C ASN A 71 -9.34 27.02 5.22
N LYS A 72 -8.64 27.26 4.10
CA LYS A 72 -8.25 28.62 3.68
C LYS A 72 -9.38 29.43 3.06
N GLY A 73 -10.40 28.77 2.49
CA GLY A 73 -11.55 29.39 1.85
C GLY A 73 -12.77 29.59 2.76
N ASN A 74 -12.67 29.20 4.03
CA ASN A 74 -13.72 29.36 5.03
C ASN A 74 -13.08 30.10 6.22
N PRO A 75 -13.13 31.45 6.27
CA PRO A 75 -12.56 32.22 7.38
C PRO A 75 -13.18 31.84 8.73
#